data_AF-A0A935C0Y6-F1
#
_entry.id   AF-A0A935C0Y6-F1
#
_cell.length_a   1.000
_cell.length_b   1.000
_cell.length_c   1.000
_cell.angle_alpha   90.00
_cell.angle_beta   90.00
_cell.angle_gamma   90.00
#
_symmetry.space_group_name_H-M   'P 1'
#
loop_
_entity.id
_entity.type
_entity.pdbx_description
1 polymer ?
#
loop_
_entity_poly.entity_id
_entity_poly.type
_entity_poly.pdbx_seq_one_letter_code
_entity_poly.pdbx_strand_id
1 'polypeptide(L)' 'MTHFLAMVLFSFFVSIAFATLSSDHDTTEERIKYGLRVFAYFVGVGLLIAWVLYLLPF' A
#
# COMPACT_ATOMS: atom_id res chain seq x y z
N MET A 1 -15.39 7.17 9.98
CA MET A 1 -15.34 5.99 9.09
C MET A 1 -14.75 6.28 7.70
N THR A 2 -14.39 7.52 7.37
CA THR A 2 -13.85 7.91 6.05
C THR A 2 -12.33 7.80 5.91
N HIS A 3 -11.55 7.97 6.99
CA HIS A 3 -10.08 8.00 6.92
C HIS A 3 -9.44 6.64 6.59
N PHE A 4 -9.95 5.55 7.18
CA PHE A 4 -9.46 4.21 6.89
C PHE A 4 -9.70 3.83 5.44
N LEU A 5 -10.92 4.07 4.94
CA LEU A 5 -11.30 3.79 3.56
C LEU A 5 -10.49 4.64 2.56
N ALA A 6 -10.23 5.92 2.88
CA ALA A 6 -9.37 6.78 2.09
C ALA A 6 -7.93 6.26 2.02
N MET A 7 -7.37 5.75 3.11
CA MET A 7 -6.03 5.13 3.14
C MET A 7 -5.97 3.89 2.25
N VAL A 8 -6.98 3.02 2.33
CA VAL A 8 -7.05 1.80 1.51
C VAL A 8 -7.18 2.14 0.02
N LEU A 9 -8.06 3.07 -0.35
CA LEU A 9 -8.19 3.51 -1.74
C LEU A 9 -6.91 4.17 -2.26
N PHE A 10 -6.32 5.07 -1.47
CA PHE A 10 -5.08 5.74 -1.84
C PHE A 10 -3.95 4.74 -2.07
N SER A 11 -3.71 3.83 -1.12
CA SER A 11 -2.69 2.79 -1.25
C SER A 11 -2.94 1.87 -2.44
N PHE A 12 -4.20 1.56 -2.75
CA PHE A 12 -4.58 0.76 -3.92
C PHE A 12 -4.20 1.46 -5.23
N PHE A 13 -4.57 2.74 -5.42
CA PHE A 13 -4.21 3.51 -6.61
C PHE A 13 -2.70 3.69 -6.76
N VAL A 14 -2.01 3.97 -5.65
CA VAL A 14 -0.55 4.11 -5.63
C VAL A 14 0.12 2.79 -6.03
N SER A 15 -0.31 1.66 -5.48
CA SER A 15 0.17 0.32 -5.87
C SER A 15 0.02 0.08 -7.37
N ILE A 16 -1.13 0.43 -7.96
CA ILE A 16 -1.37 0.29 -9.39
C ILE A 16 -0.42 1.20 -10.18
N ALA A 17 -0.27 2.47 -9.79
CA ALA A 17 0.65 3.40 -10.46
C ALA A 17 2.09 2.85 -10.45
N PHE A 18 2.59 2.38 -9.29
CA PHE A 18 3.92 1.79 -9.17
C PHE A 18 4.08 0.48 -9.95
N ALA A 19 3.06 -0.38 -9.98
CA ALA A 19 3.06 -1.60 -10.80
C ALA A 19 3.05 -1.30 -12.30
N THR A 20 2.37 -0.23 -12.71
CA THR A 20 2.35 0.19 -14.11
C THR A 20 3.66 0.83 -14.55
N LEU A 21 4.29 1.64 -13.67
CA LEU A 21 5.54 2.34 -13.93
C LEU A 21 6.78 1.42 -13.85
N SER A 22 6.67 0.29 -13.17
CA SER A 22 7.75 -0.71 -13.13
C SER A 22 7.85 -1.41 -14.48
N SER A 23 8.78 -0.92 -15.32
CA SER A 23 9.12 -1.46 -16.63
C SER A 23 10.08 -2.65 -16.57
N ASP A 24 10.60 -3.00 -15.39
CA ASP A 24 11.57 -4.10 -15.17
C ASP A 24 10.93 -5.50 -15.16
N HIS A 25 9.61 -5.61 -15.35
CA HIS A 25 8.89 -6.87 -15.26
C HIS A 25 8.17 -7.13 -16.58
N ASP A 26 8.83 -7.88 -17.46
CA ASP A 26 8.31 -8.27 -18.78
C ASP A 26 7.01 -9.10 -18.68
N THR A 27 6.79 -9.79 -17.56
CA THR A 27 5.62 -10.66 -17.37
C THR A 27 4.53 -10.00 -16.51
N THR A 28 3.29 -10.02 -16.99
CA THR A 28 2.11 -9.46 -16.30
C THR A 28 1.95 -9.98 -14.86
N GLU A 29 2.30 -11.25 -14.62
CA GLU A 29 2.25 -11.87 -13.28
C GLU A 29 3.19 -11.18 -12.28
N GLU A 30 4.41 -10.82 -12.71
CA GLU A 30 5.39 -10.16 -11.84
C GLU A 30 4.96 -8.74 -11.50
N ARG A 31 4.37 -8.02 -12.44
CA ARG A 31 3.79 -6.68 -12.20
C ARG A 31 2.66 -6.72 -11.19
N ILE A 32 1.80 -7.74 -11.26
CA ILE A 32 0.71 -7.93 -10.29
C ILE A 32 1.28 -8.26 -8.90
N LYS A 33 2.25 -9.18 -8.80
CA LYS A 33 2.91 -9.51 -7.52
C LYS A 33 3.60 -8.31 -6.92
N TYR A 34 4.28 -7.51 -7.74
CA TYR A 34 4.93 -6.28 -7.31
C TYR A 34 3.93 -5.26 -6.77
N GLY A 35 2.86 -4.97 -7.51
CA GLY A 35 1.78 -4.09 -7.05
C GLY A 35 1.18 -4.56 -5.73
N LEU A 36 0.87 -5.85 -5.61
CA LEU A 36 0.34 -6.44 -4.38
C LEU A 36 1.30 -6.25 -3.20
N ARG A 37 2.60 -6.38 -3.44
CA ARG A 37 3.65 -6.18 -2.42
C ARG A 37 3.74 -4.72 -1.98
N VAL A 38 3.71 -3.78 -2.92
CA VAL A 38 3.70 -2.33 -2.63
C VAL A 38 2.45 -1.93 -1.85
N PHE A 39 1.28 -2.46 -2.24
CA PHE A 39 0.03 -2.26 -1.51
C PHE A 39 0.14 -2.76 -0.06
N ALA A 40 0.63 -3.99 0.13
CA ALA A 40 0.82 -4.59 1.44
C ALA A 40 1.78 -3.77 2.31
N TYR A 41 2.86 -3.22 1.73
CA TYR A 41 3.76 -2.31 2.44
C TYR A 41 3.06 -1.04 2.89
N PHE A 42 2.31 -0.38 1.99
CA PHE A 42 1.62 0.87 2.33
C PHE A 42 0.57 0.67 3.43
N VAL A 43 -0.27 -0.35 3.31
CA VAL A 43 -1.30 -0.67 4.30
C VAL A 43 -0.66 -1.14 5.61
N GLY A 44 0.34 -2.02 5.53
CA GLY A 44 1.03 -2.58 6.69
C GLY A 44 1.77 -1.52 7.50
N VAL A 45 2.51 -0.63 6.84
CA VAL A 45 3.20 0.49 7.49
C VAL A 45 2.19 1.47 8.08
N GLY A 46 1.12 1.81 7.36
CA GLY A 46 0.07 2.69 7.86
C GLY A 46 -0.59 2.14 9.14
N LEU A 47 -0.87 0.84 9.18
CA LEU A 47 -1.41 0.16 10.36
C LEU A 47 -0.40 0.06 11.51
N LEU A 48 0.88 -0.23 11.21
CA LEU A 48 1.95 -0.25 12.21
C LEU A 48 2.08 1.11 12.89
N ILE A 49 2.10 2.19 12.10
CA ILE A 49 2.16 3.55 12.63
C ILE A 49 0.91 3.85 13.46
N ALA A 50 -0.29 3.52 12.97
CA ALA A 50 -1.53 3.71 13.72
C ALA A 50 -1.52 2.96 15.06
N TRP A 51 -0.98 1.74 15.09
CA TRP A 51 -0.85 0.92 16.29
C TRP A 51 0.18 1.50 17.27
N VAL A 52 1.33 1.95 16.78
CA VAL A 52 2.36 2.62 17.62
C VAL A 52 1.80 3.92 18.21
N LEU A 53 1.09 4.71 17.41
CA LEU A 53 0.46 5.94 17.87
C LEU A 53 -0.66 5.68 18.89
N TYR A 54 -1.36 4.54 18.80
CA TYR A 54 -2.34 4.14 19.80
C TYR A 54 -1.71 3.83 21.17
N LEU A 55 -0.46 3.35 21.20
CA LEU A 55 0.29 3.05 22.41
C LEU A 55 0.93 4.29 23.06
N LEU A 56 1.12 5.38 22.31
CA LEU A 56 1.63 6.63 22.85
C LEU A 56 0.54 7.33 23.66
N PRO A 57 0.74 7.55 24.97
CA PRO A 57 -0.19 8.33 25.78
C PRO A 57 0.01 9.80 25.41
N PHE A 58 -0.88 10.33 24.57
CA PHE A 58 -1.12 11.77 24.47
C PHE A 58 -2.23 12.17 25.44
#